data_AF-A0A8I1I0M7-F1
#
_entry.id   AF-A0A8I1I0M7-F1
#
_cell.length_a   1.000
_cell.length_b   1.000
_cell.length_c   1.000
_cell.angle_alpha   90.00
_cell.angle_beta   90.00
_cell.angle_gamma   90.00
#
_symmetry.space_group_name_H-M   'P 1'
#
loop_
_entity.id
_entity.type
_entity.pdbx_description
1 polymer ?
#
loop_
_entity_poly.entity_id
_entity_poly.type
_entity_poly.pdbx_seq_one_letter_code
_entity_poly.pdbx_strand_id
1 'polypeptide(L)'
;MVQEQAEQNNAPIDEIFFTRRMIREYTGWSDWQVRAHIKQLEEMEYIGVRTSSRGKEYSYILTYQGQGEEHQERCYLNLTSVEQITSVDEPVKMKRYPEGKYPDPEG
;
A
#
# COMPACT_ATOMS: atom_id res chain seq x y z
N MET A 1 -9.70 -12.38 6.93
CA MET A 1 -8.62 -12.69 5.95
C MET A 1 -7.23 -12.22 6.37
N VAL A 2 -6.90 -10.92 6.28
CA VAL A 2 -5.50 -10.45 6.49
C VAL A 2 -5.06 -10.60 7.95
N GLN A 3 -5.93 -10.28 8.91
CA GLN A 3 -5.68 -10.49 10.34
C GLN A 3 -5.41 -11.97 10.65
N GLU A 4 -6.27 -12.88 10.19
CA GLU A 4 -6.08 -14.33 10.36
C GLU A 4 -4.72 -14.80 9.79
N GLN A 5 -4.31 -14.28 8.62
CA GLN A 5 -3.03 -14.64 8.02
C GLN A 5 -1.84 -14.09 8.81
N ALA A 6 -1.97 -12.89 9.38
CA ALA A 6 -0.96 -12.29 10.25
C ALA A 6 -0.74 -13.14 11.51
N GLU A 7 -1.84 -13.56 12.14
CA GLU A 7 -1.82 -14.44 13.31
C GLU A 7 -1.20 -15.80 13.00
N GLN A 8 -1.60 -16.44 11.89
CA GLN A 8 -1.06 -17.72 11.46
C GLN A 8 0.45 -17.67 11.17
N ASN A 9 0.91 -16.56 10.58
CA ASN A 9 2.30 -16.38 10.21
C ASN A 9 3.16 -15.81 11.35
N ASN A 10 2.54 -15.43 12.48
CA ASN A 10 3.18 -14.67 13.55
C ASN A 10 3.96 -13.47 13.01
N ALA A 11 3.32 -12.71 12.12
CA ALA A 11 3.91 -11.57 11.41
C ALA A 11 3.03 -10.31 11.56
N PRO A 12 3.61 -9.09 11.44
CA PRO A 12 2.84 -7.86 11.43
C PRO A 12 1.82 -7.82 10.29
N ILE A 13 0.68 -7.15 10.53
CA ILE A 13 -0.42 -7.09 9.55
C ILE A 13 -0.03 -6.36 8.26
N ASP A 14 0.86 -5.38 8.37
CA ASP A 14 1.48 -4.59 7.31
C ASP A 14 2.67 -5.30 6.64
N GLU A 15 2.89 -6.57 6.93
CA GLU A 15 3.81 -7.45 6.18
C GLU A 15 3.06 -8.55 5.41
N ILE A 16 1.73 -8.62 5.57
CA ILE A 16 0.91 -9.62 4.89
C ILE A 16 0.51 -9.15 3.49
N PHE A 17 1.00 -9.89 2.49
CA PHE A 17 0.58 -9.73 1.11
C PHE A 17 -0.69 -10.51 0.80
N PHE A 18 -1.59 -9.91 0.03
CA PHE A 18 -2.78 -10.56 -0.50
C PHE A 18 -3.00 -10.21 -1.97
N THR A 19 -3.77 -11.03 -2.68
CA THR A 19 -4.06 -10.85 -4.10
C THR A 19 -5.55 -10.61 -4.35
N ARG A 20 -5.90 -10.13 -5.55
CA ARG A 20 -7.31 -10.02 -5.98
C ARG A 20 -8.04 -11.36 -5.91
N ARG A 21 -7.33 -12.46 -6.16
CA ARG A 21 -7.91 -13.81 -6.06
C ARG A 21 -8.35 -14.11 -4.63
N MET A 22 -7.48 -13.86 -3.66
CA MET A 22 -7.79 -14.06 -2.24
C MET A 22 -8.99 -13.22 -1.81
N ILE A 23 -9.07 -11.96 -2.25
CA ILE A 23 -10.22 -11.10 -1.96
C ILE A 23 -11.51 -11.71 -2.52
N ARG A 24 -11.52 -12.13 -3.80
CA ARG A 24 -12.71 -12.75 -4.40
C ARG A 24 -13.14 -14.03 -3.67
N GLU A 25 -12.18 -14.88 -3.30
CA GLU A 25 -12.45 -16.12 -2.58
C GLU A 25 -13.01 -15.85 -1.18
N TYR A 26 -12.53 -14.80 -0.50
CA TYR A 26 -12.97 -14.43 0.84
C TYR A 26 -14.31 -13.68 0.86
N THR A 27 -14.54 -12.76 -0.07
CA THR A 27 -15.75 -11.90 -0.08
C THR A 27 -16.87 -12.43 -0.97
N GLY A 28 -16.58 -13.35 -1.88
CA GLY A 28 -17.51 -13.80 -2.92
C GLY A 28 -17.79 -12.76 -4.00
N TRP A 29 -17.03 -11.65 -4.06
CA TRP A 29 -17.24 -10.58 -5.03
C TRP A 29 -16.79 -10.97 -6.44
N SER A 30 -17.47 -10.40 -7.43
CA SER A 30 -17.04 -10.49 -8.83
C SER A 30 -15.70 -9.78 -9.06
N ASP A 31 -15.00 -10.15 -10.14
CA ASP A 31 -13.73 -9.51 -10.51
C ASP A 31 -13.87 -8.00 -10.70
N TRP A 32 -15.00 -7.56 -11.26
CA TRP A 32 -15.28 -6.15 -11.47
C TRP A 32 -15.40 -5.38 -10.15
N GLN A 33 -16.15 -5.92 -9.17
CA GLN A 33 -16.29 -5.31 -7.84
C GLN A 33 -14.95 -5.20 -7.13
N VAL A 34 -14.16 -6.28 -7.14
CA VAL A 34 -12.82 -6.28 -6.52
C VAL A 34 -11.92 -5.24 -7.18
N ARG A 35 -11.91 -5.12 -8.51
CA ARG A 35 -11.09 -4.13 -9.20
C ARG A 35 -11.52 -2.69 -8.89
N ALA A 36 -12.82 -2.42 -8.83
CA ALA A 36 -13.34 -1.09 -8.51
C ALA A 36 -12.96 -0.67 -7.08
N HIS A 37 -13.22 -1.53 -6.10
CA HIS A 37 -12.96 -1.22 -4.69
C HIS A 37 -11.47 -1.15 -4.34
N ILE A 38 -10.65 -2.04 -4.90
CA ILE A 38 -9.19 -1.97 -4.71
C ILE A 38 -8.64 -0.64 -5.21
N LYS A 39 -9.09 -0.17 -6.38
CA LYS A 39 -8.63 1.12 -6.93
C LYS A 39 -8.95 2.27 -5.99
N GLN A 40 -10.15 2.28 -5.42
CA GLN A 40 -10.54 3.30 -4.43
C GLN A 40 -9.67 3.25 -3.18
N LEU A 41 -9.39 2.05 -2.65
CA LEU A 41 -8.53 1.88 -1.48
C LEU A 41 -7.07 2.28 -1.74
N GLU A 42 -6.56 2.01 -2.95
CA GLU A 42 -5.23 2.43 -3.39
C GLU A 42 -5.16 3.96 -3.53
N GLU A 43 -6.15 4.59 -4.15
CA GLU A 43 -6.24 6.05 -4.30
C GLU A 43 -6.30 6.78 -2.95
N MET A 44 -6.91 6.15 -1.94
CA MET A 44 -6.98 6.65 -0.57
C MET A 44 -5.82 6.18 0.32
N GLU A 45 -4.80 5.53 -0.27
CA GLU A 45 -3.60 5.05 0.41
C GLU A 45 -3.82 4.03 1.54
N TYR A 46 -5.01 3.43 1.63
CA TYR A 46 -5.30 2.37 2.62
C TYR A 46 -4.53 1.08 2.32
N ILE A 47 -4.22 0.85 1.04
CA ILE A 47 -3.44 -0.29 0.58
C ILE A 47 -2.29 0.14 -0.32
N GLY A 48 -1.15 -0.53 -0.20
CA GLY A 48 -0.02 -0.39 -1.11
C GLY A 48 -0.01 -1.49 -2.18
N VAL A 49 0.51 -1.18 -3.37
CA VAL A 49 0.70 -2.16 -4.44
C VAL A 49 2.15 -2.61 -4.51
N ARG A 50 2.37 -3.93 -4.46
CA ARG A 50 3.66 -4.57 -4.76
C ARG A 50 3.54 -5.39 -6.04
N THR A 51 4.38 -5.06 -7.02
CA THR A 51 4.54 -5.84 -8.26
C THR A 51 5.86 -6.60 -8.21
N SER A 52 5.81 -7.92 -8.40
CA SER A 52 7.02 -8.73 -8.58
C SER A 52 7.58 -8.59 -9.99
N SER A 53 8.91 -8.51 -10.12
CA SER A 53 9.61 -8.40 -11.41
C SER A 53 9.48 -9.65 -12.29
N ARG A 54 9.07 -10.79 -11.72
CA ARG A 54 8.92 -12.08 -12.41
C ARG A 54 7.48 -12.42 -12.79
N GLY A 55 6.70 -11.40 -13.15
CA GLY A 55 5.46 -11.55 -13.90
C GLY A 55 4.20 -11.23 -13.11
N LYS A 56 3.51 -10.16 -13.53
CA LYS A 56 2.07 -9.81 -13.45
C LYS A 56 1.25 -10.13 -12.19
N GLU A 57 1.84 -10.63 -11.11
CA GLU A 57 1.12 -10.85 -9.87
C GLU A 57 1.10 -9.55 -9.08
N TYR A 58 -0.08 -8.93 -9.09
CA TYR A 58 -0.39 -7.78 -8.25
C TYR A 58 -0.69 -8.29 -6.85
N SER A 59 0.22 -7.98 -5.93
CA SER A 59 0.03 -8.17 -4.51
C SER A 59 -0.24 -6.82 -3.85
N TYR A 60 -1.07 -6.85 -2.82
CA TYR A 60 -1.50 -5.70 -2.05
C TYR A 60 -1.10 -5.91 -0.60
N ILE A 61 -0.90 -4.81 0.11
CA ILE A 61 -0.53 -4.79 1.53
C ILE A 61 -1.37 -3.73 2.24
N LEU A 62 -1.71 -3.94 3.51
CA LEU A 62 -2.40 -2.92 4.30
C LEU A 62 -1.40 -1.85 4.75
N THR A 63 -1.71 -0.59 4.45
CA THR A 63 -0.97 0.57 4.94
C THR A 63 -1.65 1.19 6.16
N TYR A 64 -2.99 1.17 6.18
CA TYR A 64 -3.76 1.69 7.30
C TYR A 64 -3.81 0.70 8.46
N GLN A 65 -3.46 1.17 9.66
CA GLN A 65 -3.41 0.43 10.92
C GLN A 65 -4.25 1.11 12.01
N GLY A 66 -5.17 2.01 11.65
CA GLY A 66 -5.99 2.74 12.63
C GLY A 66 -5.45 4.14 12.99
N GLN A 67 -4.45 4.65 12.27
CA GLN A 67 -3.80 5.95 12.57
C GLN A 67 -4.73 7.18 12.45
N GLY A 68 -5.98 6.99 12.03
CA GLY A 68 -7.00 8.03 11.93
C GLY A 68 -8.05 8.01 13.04
N GLU A 69 -8.01 7.05 13.97
CA GLU A 69 -9.00 6.95 15.05
C GLU A 69 -8.60 7.75 16.32
N GLU A 70 -7.30 7.94 16.54
CA GLU A 70 -6.79 8.57 17.77
C GLU A 70 -6.74 10.10 17.70
N HIS A 71 -6.65 10.68 16.50
CA HIS A 71 -6.57 12.12 16.26
C HIS A 71 -7.71 12.59 15.34
N GLN A 72 -8.49 13.58 15.78
CA GLN A 72 -9.51 14.27 14.95
C GLN A 72 -8.90 15.16 13.84
N GLU A 73 -7.59 15.12 13.65
CA GLU A 73 -6.84 15.91 12.67
C GLU A 73 -6.47 15.07 11.43
N ARG A 74 -5.90 15.73 10.41
CA ARG A 74 -5.57 15.09 9.13
C ARG A 74 -4.60 13.92 9.33
N CYS A 75 -5.03 12.72 8.98
CA CYS A 75 -4.19 11.53 8.92
C CYS A 75 -3.56 11.42 7.53
N TYR A 76 -2.24 11.27 7.47
CA TYR A 76 -1.49 11.04 6.23
C TYR A 76 -0.83 9.67 6.30
N LEU A 77 -1.08 8.83 5.30
CA LEU A 77 -0.53 7.47 5.23
C LEU A 77 0.79 7.46 4.45
N ASN A 78 1.60 6.42 4.63
CA ASN A 78 2.90 6.24 3.95
C ASN A 78 3.97 7.31 4.23
N LEU A 79 3.84 8.13 5.28
CA LEU A 79 4.91 9.06 5.67
C LEU A 79 6.00 8.36 6.48
N THR A 80 7.26 8.60 6.13
CA THR A 80 8.40 8.26 6.99
C THR A 80 8.46 9.23 8.17
N SER A 81 8.64 8.73 9.40
CA SER A 81 8.70 9.61 10.57
C SER A 81 9.90 10.55 10.51
N VAL A 82 9.81 11.72 11.16
CA VAL A 82 10.92 12.69 11.17
C VAL A 82 12.17 12.09 11.80
N GLU A 83 12.03 11.29 12.87
CA GLU A 83 13.16 10.62 13.51
C GLU A 83 13.82 9.59 12.57
N GLN A 84 13.00 8.89 11.77
CA GLN A 84 13.50 7.93 10.78
C GLN A 84 14.27 8.63 9.66
N ILE A 85 13.83 9.82 9.22
CA ILE A 85 14.55 10.62 8.20
C ILE A 85 15.95 11.01 8.68
N THR A 86 16.11 11.36 9.97
CA THR A 86 17.40 11.78 10.52
C THR A 86 18.40 10.65 10.73
N SER A 87 17.94 9.39 10.66
CA SER A 87 18.78 8.19 10.86
C SER A 87 19.32 7.60 9.55
N VAL A 88 18.95 8.17 8.39
CA VAL A 88 19.43 7.71 7.08
C VAL A 88 20.69 8.49 6.70
N ASP A 89 21.86 7.99 7.11
CA ASP A 89 23.17 8.49 6.63
C ASP A 89 23.40 8.14 5.14
N GLU A 90 22.61 7.23 4.57
CA GLU A 90 22.63 6.89 3.15
C GLU A 90 21.62 7.75 2.37
N PRO A 91 22.04 8.45 1.30
CA PRO A 91 21.13 9.24 0.49
C PRO A 91 20.06 8.33 -0.12
N VAL A 92 18.78 8.68 0.13
CA VAL A 92 17.64 8.07 -0.56
C VAL A 92 17.95 8.07 -2.06
N LYS A 93 18.01 6.88 -2.67
CA LYS A 93 18.22 6.75 -4.12
C LYS A 93 17.00 7.35 -4.83
N MET A 94 17.08 8.64 -5.11
CA MET A 94 16.15 9.36 -5.98
C MET A 94 16.08 8.58 -7.28
N LYS A 95 14.89 8.08 -7.66
CA LYS A 95 14.70 7.52 -9.00
C LYS A 95 15.10 8.61 -9.98
N ARG A 96 16.16 8.38 -10.78
CA ARG A 96 16.50 9.27 -11.90
C ARG A 96 15.35 9.19 -12.89
N TYR A 97 14.43 10.15 -12.82
CA TYR A 97 13.56 10.43 -13.94
C TYR A 97 14.43 11.00 -15.05
N PRO A 98 14.27 10.53 -16.31
CA PRO A 98 14.98 11.13 -17.43
C PRO A 98 14.63 12.61 -17.49
N GLU A 99 15.64 13.46 -17.71
CA GLU A 99 15.46 14.90 -17.86
C GLU A 99 14.33 15.21 -18.85
N GLY A 100 13.42 16.10 -18.47
CA GLY A 100 12.30 16.53 -19.33
C GLY A 100 11.00 15.73 -19.21
N LYS A 101 10.86 14.81 -18.24
CA LYS A 101 9.58 14.16 -17.93
C LYS A 101 9.16 14.33 -16.47
N TYR A 102 9.00 15.57 -16.04
CA TYR A 102 8.04 15.83 -14.96
C TYR A 102 6.65 15.84 -15.59
N PRO A 103 5.70 15.00 -15.13
CA PRO A 103 4.31 15.26 -15.45
C PRO A 103 3.99 16.65 -14.90
N ASP A 104 3.50 17.53 -15.77
CA ASP A 104 3.04 18.86 -15.37
C ASP A 104 1.99 18.68 -14.27
N PRO A 105 2.18 19.27 -13.07
CA PRO A 105 1.26 19.07 -11.95
C PRO A 105 -0.12 19.68 -12.19
N GLU A 106 -0.29 20.49 -13.23
CA GLU A 106 -1.59 21.04 -13.64
C GLU A 106 -1.89 20.70 -15.09
N GLY A 107 -2.69 19.64 -15.29
CA GLY A 107 -3.51 19.45 -16.47
C GLY A 107 -4.96 19.75 -16.14
#